data_AF-A0A9W8MSB5-F1
#
_entry.id   AF-A0A9W8MSB5-F1
#
_cell.length_a   1.000
_cell.length_b   1.000
_cell.length_c   1.000
_cell.angle_alpha   90.00
_cell.angle_beta   90.00
_cell.angle_gamma   90.00
#
_symmetry.space_group_name_H-M   'P 1'
#
loop_
_entity.id
_entity.type
_entity.pdbx_description
1 polymer ?
#
loop_
_entity_poly.entity_id
_entity_poly.type
_entity_poly.pdbx_seq_one_letter_code
_entity_poly.pdbx_strand_id
1 'polypeptide(L)'
;MMPARKTRANLSMYQRQLEELQGNLAKLRKDNEKKRDRLRTLRETLASRRRTLSAAKLQTPMQVHPPTTSLPQAETLSNLTAGISRARAGLVQELVEVFNVVEVGGRPPIGGKAGSKGEWTIGDLILPVPGDIRRYPPDHINAVLTHTVHFLSLLTFYLGIKLPFEVIWTGGKLGVGQPWIGATKGTETGGWARWYNKHPLHLSSAPPPSSPPPSIPSPSRVSYPADASSSMAASVLASDPPDSAPQSSFTTALAMLLYDVSYLAYTQSVDVPLSQAGDVLSNLWMVCCSTELGRKSHETYPHLSPPTPPSFPLDFAQLLQATAVHPSSKARTRRPSGKSSSALKKRIEETVKEEEDGWDLVDDDVEFE
;
A
#
# COMPACT_ATOMS: atom_id res chain seq x y z
N MET A 1 32.31 -9.07 -64.35
CA MET A 1 31.68 -10.26 -63.71
C MET A 1 31.08 -10.03 -62.30
N MET A 2 30.95 -8.79 -61.80
CA MET A 2 30.35 -8.50 -60.47
C MET A 2 28.80 -8.43 -60.34
N PRO A 3 27.96 -8.41 -61.40
CA PRO A 3 26.51 -8.18 -61.21
C PRO A 3 25.76 -9.40 -60.65
N ALA A 4 26.12 -10.62 -61.03
CA ALA A 4 25.39 -11.83 -60.63
C ALA A 4 25.41 -12.11 -59.12
N ARG A 5 26.50 -11.75 -58.42
CA ARG A 5 26.63 -11.97 -56.98
C ARG A 5 25.73 -11.04 -56.17
N LYS A 6 25.62 -9.77 -56.59
CA LYS A 6 24.72 -8.78 -55.97
C LYS A 6 23.25 -9.19 -56.16
N THR A 7 22.88 -9.67 -57.34
CA THR A 7 21.52 -10.14 -57.62
C THR A 7 21.12 -11.32 -56.73
N ARG A 8 22.01 -12.31 -56.54
CA ARG A 8 21.75 -13.44 -55.64
C ARG A 8 21.61 -13.03 -54.17
N ALA A 9 22.44 -12.11 -53.71
CA ALA A 9 22.35 -11.60 -52.34
C ALA A 9 21.02 -10.87 -52.09
N ASN A 10 20.60 -10.02 -53.03
CA ASN A 10 19.31 -9.32 -52.95
C ASN A 10 18.13 -10.29 -52.98
N LEU A 11 18.15 -11.31 -53.85
CA LEU A 11 17.11 -12.34 -53.88
C LEU A 11 17.00 -13.10 -52.56
N SER A 12 18.12 -13.48 -51.95
CA SER A 12 18.13 -14.14 -50.64
C SER A 12 17.58 -13.23 -49.54
N MET A 13 17.90 -11.94 -49.56
CA MET A 13 17.36 -10.96 -48.62
C MET A 13 15.84 -10.82 -48.78
N TYR A 14 15.33 -10.67 -50.01
CA TYR A 14 13.90 -10.57 -50.26
C TYR A 14 13.15 -11.85 -49.90
N GLN A 15 13.76 -13.02 -50.13
CA GLN A 15 13.19 -14.30 -49.73
C GLN A 15 13.04 -14.38 -48.20
N ARG A 16 14.06 -13.98 -47.43
CA ARG A 16 13.99 -13.93 -45.97
C ARG A 16 12.92 -12.95 -45.47
N GLN A 17 12.79 -11.79 -46.09
CA GLN A 17 11.73 -10.82 -45.75
C GLN A 17 10.33 -11.38 -46.05
N LEU A 18 10.14 -12.10 -47.15
CA LEU A 18 8.87 -12.76 -47.46
C LEU A 18 8.52 -13.84 -46.44
N GLU A 19 9.49 -14.67 -46.04
CA GLU A 19 9.30 -15.70 -45.01
C GLU A 19 8.93 -15.08 -43.65
N GLU A 20 9.60 -13.99 -43.27
CA GLU A 20 9.29 -13.24 -42.05
C GLU A 20 7.88 -12.63 -42.10
N LEU A 21 7.50 -11.99 -43.21
CA LEU A 21 6.17 -11.41 -43.38
C LEU A 21 5.08 -12.49 -43.37
N GLN A 22 5.33 -13.65 -44.00
CA GLN A 22 4.41 -14.79 -43.96
C GLN A 22 4.25 -15.34 -42.54
N GLY A 23 5.35 -15.46 -41.79
CA GLY A 23 5.34 -15.87 -40.38
C GLY A 23 4.55 -14.90 -39.50
N ASN A 24 4.78 -13.59 -39.67
CA ASN A 24 4.08 -12.53 -38.95
C ASN A 24 2.58 -12.53 -39.28
N LEU A 25 2.20 -12.73 -40.55
CA LEU A 25 0.81 -12.81 -40.98
C LEU A 25 0.11 -14.03 -40.37
N ALA A 26 0.76 -15.20 -40.37
CA ALA A 26 0.23 -16.41 -39.73
C ALA A 26 0.03 -16.22 -38.22
N LYS A 27 0.98 -15.59 -37.54
CA LYS A 27 0.87 -15.22 -36.12
C LYS A 27 -0.32 -14.28 -35.89
N LEU A 28 -0.45 -13.24 -36.71
CA LEU A 28 -1.53 -12.26 -36.59
C LEU A 28 -2.92 -12.89 -36.82
N ARG A 29 -3.04 -13.83 -37.76
CA ARG A 29 -4.27 -14.61 -37.97
C ARG A 29 -4.63 -15.44 -36.73
N LYS A 30 -3.65 -16.14 -36.14
CA LYS A 30 -3.84 -16.93 -34.92
C LYS A 30 -4.28 -16.07 -33.74
N ASP A 31 -3.69 -14.89 -33.58
CA ASP A 31 -4.06 -13.97 -32.52
C ASP A 31 -5.44 -13.33 -32.74
N ASN A 32 -5.83 -13.08 -33.99
CA ASN A 32 -7.18 -12.60 -34.32
C ASN A 32 -8.24 -13.67 -33.99
N GLU A 33 -7.97 -14.93 -34.31
CA GLU A 33 -8.87 -16.05 -33.98
C GLU A 33 -9.04 -16.20 -32.47
N LYS A 34 -7.95 -16.17 -31.70
CA LYS A 34 -8.01 -16.17 -30.22
C LYS A 34 -8.85 -15.02 -29.66
N LYS A 35 -8.74 -13.82 -30.24
CA LYS A 35 -9.55 -12.66 -29.82
C LYS A 35 -11.03 -12.85 -30.17
N ARG A 36 -11.34 -13.44 -31.33
CA ARG A 36 -12.71 -13.77 -31.75
C ARG A 36 -13.35 -14.81 -30.83
N ASP A 37 -12.62 -15.85 -30.46
CA ASP A 37 -13.08 -16.87 -29.51
C ASP A 37 -13.34 -16.27 -28.13
N ARG A 38 -12.40 -15.46 -27.60
CA ARG A 38 -12.58 -14.77 -26.33
C ARG A 38 -13.83 -13.87 -26.34
N LEU A 39 -14.07 -13.16 -27.44
CA LEU A 39 -15.25 -12.32 -27.60
C LEU A 39 -16.55 -13.16 -27.62
N ARG A 40 -16.52 -14.34 -28.26
CA ARG A 40 -17.66 -15.27 -28.29
C ARG A 40 -17.98 -15.76 -26.87
N THR A 41 -16.98 -16.20 -26.11
CA THR A 41 -17.15 -16.63 -24.71
C THR A 41 -17.68 -15.50 -23.81
N LEU A 42 -17.18 -14.28 -23.96
CA LEU A 42 -17.67 -13.13 -23.20
C LEU A 42 -19.13 -12.81 -23.51
N ARG A 43 -19.54 -12.87 -24.79
CA ARG A 43 -20.94 -12.65 -25.19
C ARG A 43 -21.86 -13.73 -24.64
N GLU A 44 -21.44 -14.98 -24.66
CA GLU A 44 -22.20 -16.10 -24.11
C GLU A 44 -22.37 -15.97 -22.59
N THR A 45 -21.28 -15.64 -21.88
CA THR A 45 -21.30 -15.39 -20.43
C THR A 45 -22.25 -14.25 -20.08
N LEU A 46 -22.23 -13.16 -20.84
CA LEU A 46 -23.10 -11.99 -20.64
C LEU A 46 -24.57 -12.37 -20.91
N ALA A 47 -24.85 -13.11 -21.97
CA ALA A 47 -26.19 -13.61 -22.27
C ALA A 47 -26.72 -14.53 -21.15
N SER A 48 -25.89 -15.42 -20.63
CA SER A 48 -26.23 -16.30 -19.49
C SER A 48 -26.57 -15.49 -18.23
N ARG A 49 -25.75 -14.49 -17.88
CA ARG A 49 -26.02 -13.58 -16.77
C ARG A 49 -27.32 -12.79 -16.96
N ARG A 50 -27.60 -12.30 -18.17
CA ARG A 50 -28.86 -11.61 -18.48
C ARG A 50 -30.07 -12.52 -18.27
N ARG A 51 -30.02 -13.77 -18.73
CA ARG A 51 -31.10 -14.76 -18.49
C ARG A 51 -31.29 -15.03 -17.00
N THR A 52 -30.20 -15.21 -16.27
CA THR A 52 -30.22 -15.44 -14.82
C THR A 52 -30.86 -14.25 -14.09
N LEU A 53 -30.46 -13.02 -14.43
CA LEU A 53 -31.04 -11.80 -13.87
C LEU A 53 -32.52 -11.61 -14.24
N SER A 54 -32.92 -11.95 -15.48
CA SER A 54 -34.34 -11.89 -15.86
C SER A 54 -35.17 -12.93 -15.11
N ALA A 55 -34.63 -14.14 -14.88
CA ALA A 55 -35.30 -15.17 -14.09
C ALA A 55 -35.44 -14.74 -12.62
N ALA A 56 -34.38 -14.14 -12.04
CA ALA A 56 -34.44 -13.60 -10.69
C ALA A 56 -35.44 -12.43 -10.56
N LYS A 57 -35.52 -11.54 -11.57
CA LYS A 57 -36.53 -10.48 -11.61
C LYS A 57 -37.96 -11.02 -11.67
N LEU A 58 -38.20 -12.13 -12.36
CA LEU A 58 -39.52 -12.78 -12.42
C LEU A 58 -39.91 -13.46 -11.10
N GLN A 59 -38.95 -13.87 -10.28
CA GLN A 59 -39.19 -14.37 -8.91
C GLN A 59 -39.39 -13.26 -7.88
N THR A 60 -39.27 -11.99 -8.26
CA THR A 60 -39.53 -10.85 -7.38
C THR A 60 -40.97 -10.38 -7.63
N PRO A 61 -41.96 -10.76 -6.82
CA PRO A 61 -43.31 -10.22 -6.99
C PRO A 61 -43.27 -8.71 -6.74
N MET A 62 -43.65 -7.92 -7.75
CA MET A 62 -44.05 -6.52 -7.55
C MET A 62 -45.31 -6.51 -6.68
N GLN A 63 -45.13 -6.62 -5.36
CA GLN A 63 -46.16 -6.22 -4.41
C GLN A 63 -45.84 -4.83 -3.90
N VAL A 64 -46.71 -3.89 -4.28
CA VAL A 64 -46.85 -2.58 -3.65
C VAL A 64 -47.49 -2.82 -2.28
N HIS A 65 -46.68 -3.20 -1.29
CA HIS A 65 -47.07 -3.26 0.12
C HIS A 65 -45.93 -2.71 0.99
N PRO A 66 -46.26 -2.06 2.14
CA PRO A 66 -45.28 -1.43 3.02
C PRO A 66 -44.26 -2.45 3.55
N PRO A 67 -43.06 -2.01 3.98
CA PRO A 67 -41.88 -2.86 4.12
C PRO A 67 -42.02 -3.75 5.34
N THR A 68 -42.63 -4.91 5.18
CA THR A 68 -42.43 -6.06 6.05
C THR A 68 -41.42 -6.96 5.36
N THR A 69 -40.17 -6.49 5.34
CA THR A 69 -39.01 -7.35 5.14
C THR A 69 -39.16 -8.50 6.11
N SER A 70 -39.21 -9.74 5.62
CA SER A 70 -39.30 -10.92 6.47
C SER A 70 -38.12 -10.91 7.45
N LEU A 71 -38.40 -10.58 8.73
CA LEU A 71 -37.45 -10.53 9.85
C LEU A 71 -36.38 -11.64 9.83
N PRO A 72 -36.70 -12.91 9.49
CA PRO A 72 -35.70 -13.99 9.49
C PRO A 72 -34.54 -13.76 8.51
N GLN A 73 -34.79 -13.13 7.36
CA GLN A 73 -33.75 -12.95 6.34
C GLN A 73 -32.77 -11.84 6.72
N ALA A 74 -33.25 -10.74 7.29
CA ALA A 74 -32.40 -9.65 7.76
C ALA A 74 -31.50 -10.11 8.91
N GLU A 75 -32.04 -10.92 9.83
CA GLU A 75 -31.28 -11.51 10.94
C GLU A 75 -30.19 -12.47 10.44
N THR A 76 -30.50 -13.36 9.49
CA THR A 76 -29.50 -14.28 8.93
C THR A 76 -28.35 -13.55 8.23
N LEU A 77 -28.64 -12.49 7.47
CA LEU A 77 -27.62 -11.66 6.81
C LEU A 77 -26.76 -10.89 7.83
N SER A 78 -27.38 -10.37 8.90
CA SER A 78 -26.68 -9.72 10.00
C SER A 78 -25.72 -10.69 10.70
N ASN A 79 -26.20 -11.89 11.03
CA ASN A 79 -25.40 -12.94 11.65
C ASN A 79 -24.23 -13.39 10.76
N LEU A 80 -24.47 -13.55 9.45
CA LEU A 80 -23.42 -13.88 8.49
C LEU A 80 -22.36 -12.77 8.41
N THR A 81 -22.78 -11.51 8.35
CA THR A 81 -21.88 -10.36 8.30
C THR A 81 -21.04 -10.25 9.57
N ALA A 82 -21.64 -10.48 10.74
CA ALA A 82 -20.94 -10.53 12.01
C ALA A 82 -19.94 -11.69 12.06
N GLY A 83 -20.32 -12.87 11.55
CA GLY A 83 -19.43 -14.03 11.42
C GLY A 83 -18.21 -13.76 10.54
N ILE A 84 -18.41 -13.17 9.35
CA ILE A 84 -17.33 -12.78 8.43
C ILE A 84 -16.42 -11.74 9.09
N SER A 85 -17.00 -10.72 9.74
CA SER A 85 -16.22 -9.67 10.42
C SER A 85 -15.33 -10.26 11.53
N ARG A 86 -15.87 -11.21 12.31
CA ARG A 86 -15.10 -11.92 13.35
C ARG A 86 -14.00 -12.79 12.75
N ALA A 87 -14.27 -13.50 11.66
CA ALA A 87 -13.24 -14.29 10.98
C ALA A 87 -12.10 -13.40 10.46
N ARG A 88 -12.43 -12.24 9.88
CA ARG A 88 -11.44 -11.23 9.46
C ARG A 88 -10.62 -10.72 10.63
N ALA A 89 -11.27 -10.39 11.74
CA ALA A 89 -10.58 -9.92 12.93
C ALA A 89 -9.57 -10.97 13.43
N GLY A 90 -9.95 -12.26 13.46
CA GLY A 90 -9.02 -13.35 13.78
C GLY A 90 -7.81 -13.39 12.87
N LEU A 91 -8.00 -13.34 11.54
CA LEU A 91 -6.89 -13.31 10.57
C LEU A 91 -5.97 -12.10 10.76
N VAL A 92 -6.53 -10.94 11.13
CA VAL A 92 -5.75 -9.72 11.37
C VAL A 92 -4.93 -9.83 12.66
N GLN A 93 -5.44 -10.48 13.71
CA GLN A 93 -4.64 -10.70 14.94
C GLN A 93 -3.42 -11.59 14.66
N GLU A 94 -3.62 -12.71 13.94
CA GLU A 94 -2.51 -13.57 13.49
C GLU A 94 -1.51 -12.78 12.64
N LEU A 95 -2.00 -11.89 11.77
CA LEU A 95 -1.15 -11.05 10.93
C LEU A 95 -0.27 -10.09 11.76
N VAL A 96 -0.84 -9.46 12.78
CA VAL A 96 -0.12 -8.57 13.70
C VAL A 96 0.98 -9.31 14.46
N GLU A 97 0.69 -10.53 14.92
CA GLU A 97 1.65 -11.39 15.59
C GLU A 97 2.79 -11.81 14.66
N VAL A 98 2.47 -12.32 13.46
CA VAL A 98 3.46 -12.78 12.47
C VAL A 98 4.41 -11.65 12.03
N PHE A 99 3.89 -10.43 11.86
CA PHE A 99 4.70 -9.28 11.49
C PHE A 99 5.34 -8.57 12.69
N ASN A 100 5.05 -9.00 13.92
CA ASN A 100 5.52 -8.41 15.17
C ASN A 100 5.36 -6.87 15.17
N VAL A 101 4.12 -6.40 14.94
CA VAL A 101 3.81 -4.96 15.00
C VAL A 101 3.57 -4.58 16.45
N VAL A 102 4.50 -3.85 17.07
CA VAL A 102 4.45 -3.55 18.52
C VAL A 102 4.99 -2.16 18.84
N GLU A 103 4.54 -1.60 19.97
CA GLU A 103 5.13 -0.39 20.56
C GLU A 103 6.34 -0.77 21.44
N VAL A 104 7.50 -0.23 21.12
CA VAL A 104 8.72 -0.38 21.90
C VAL A 104 8.66 0.57 23.09
N GLY A 105 8.45 0.02 24.29
CA GLY A 105 8.38 0.83 25.52
C GLY A 105 7.69 0.21 26.74
N GLY A 106 7.23 -1.04 26.67
CA GLY A 106 6.54 -1.73 27.78
C GLY A 106 7.44 -2.50 28.77
N ARG A 107 8.61 -2.98 28.36
CA ARG A 107 9.67 -3.51 29.26
C ARG A 107 10.98 -3.59 28.45
N PRO A 108 12.13 -3.14 28.98
CA PRO A 108 13.39 -3.32 28.26
C PRO A 108 13.65 -4.82 28.02
N PRO A 109 14.00 -5.27 26.81
CA PRO A 109 14.64 -6.57 26.68
C PRO A 109 15.90 -6.54 27.53
N ILE A 110 16.11 -7.58 28.33
CA ILE A 110 17.26 -7.73 29.22
C ILE A 110 18.54 -7.52 28.37
N GLY A 111 19.17 -6.35 28.51
CA GLY A 111 20.40 -5.95 27.82
C GLY A 111 20.29 -4.96 26.64
N GLY A 112 19.10 -4.54 26.22
CA GLY A 112 18.92 -3.55 25.14
C GLY A 112 18.77 -2.11 25.65
N LYS A 113 19.23 -1.12 24.88
CA LYS A 113 18.86 0.30 25.13
C LYS A 113 17.34 0.40 25.07
N ALA A 114 16.71 0.89 26.13
CA ALA A 114 15.28 1.13 26.15
C ALA A 114 14.88 1.97 24.92
N GLY A 115 14.02 1.43 24.06
CA GLY A 115 13.42 2.21 22.99
C GLY A 115 12.70 3.42 23.59
N SER A 116 12.68 4.52 22.85
CA SER A 116 11.95 5.70 23.28
C SER A 116 10.48 5.31 23.40
N LYS A 117 9.89 5.35 24.59
CA LYS A 117 8.45 5.12 24.79
C LYS A 117 7.65 5.83 23.70
N GLY A 118 6.84 5.09 22.94
CA GLY A 118 6.06 5.59 21.80
C GLY A 118 6.64 5.27 20.41
N GLU A 119 7.78 4.60 20.30
CA GLU A 119 8.29 4.10 19.02
C GLU A 119 7.58 2.81 18.62
N TRP A 120 7.17 2.69 17.35
CA TRP A 120 6.52 1.49 16.82
C TRP A 120 7.48 0.74 15.90
N THR A 121 7.48 -0.59 16.00
CA THR A 121 8.29 -1.49 15.15
C THR A 121 7.43 -2.48 14.40
N ILE A 122 7.96 -2.96 13.28
CA ILE A 122 7.46 -4.11 12.52
C ILE A 122 8.65 -5.02 12.23
N GLY A 123 8.60 -6.27 12.67
CA GLY A 123 9.74 -7.20 12.59
C GLY A 123 11.02 -6.62 13.21
N ASP A 124 10.88 -5.97 14.37
CA ASP A 124 11.96 -5.25 15.09
C ASP A 124 12.59 -4.05 14.35
N LEU A 125 12.01 -3.64 13.22
CA LEU A 125 12.44 -2.47 12.46
C LEU A 125 11.52 -1.28 12.72
N ILE A 126 12.12 -0.13 13.00
CA ILE A 126 11.40 1.14 13.16
C ILE A 126 11.18 1.76 11.78
N LEU A 127 9.95 2.16 11.47
CA LEU A 127 9.64 2.98 10.30
C LEU A 127 9.75 4.46 10.69
N PRO A 128 10.79 5.18 10.25
CA PRO A 128 10.92 6.58 10.61
C PRO A 128 9.85 7.45 9.96
N VAL A 129 9.40 8.44 10.72
CA VAL A 129 8.53 9.52 10.25
C VAL A 129 9.20 10.22 9.06
N PRO A 130 8.45 10.73 8.06
CA PRO A 130 9.02 11.34 6.85
C PRO A 130 10.17 12.34 7.05
N GLY A 131 10.12 13.14 8.12
CA GLY A 131 11.16 14.11 8.46
C GLY A 131 12.52 13.50 8.87
N ASP A 132 12.53 12.26 9.35
CA ASP A 132 13.70 11.59 9.91
C ASP A 132 14.28 10.47 9.02
N ILE A 133 13.66 10.18 7.87
CA ILE A 133 14.11 9.12 6.94
C ILE A 133 15.59 9.22 6.58
N ARG A 134 16.10 10.44 6.40
CA ARG A 134 17.50 10.69 6.02
C ARG A 134 18.51 10.29 7.10
N ARG A 135 18.07 10.04 8.33
CA ARG A 135 18.93 9.64 9.46
C ARG A 135 19.20 8.13 9.47
N TYR A 136 18.44 7.35 8.71
CA TYR A 136 18.53 5.90 8.68
C TYR A 136 19.24 5.43 7.40
N PRO A 137 19.98 4.31 7.45
CA PRO A 137 20.55 3.70 6.26
C PRO A 137 19.44 3.33 5.24
N PRO A 138 19.68 3.49 3.92
CA PRO A 138 18.71 3.11 2.89
C PRO A 138 18.20 1.67 3.03
N ASP A 139 19.10 0.73 3.34
CA ASP A 139 18.76 -0.69 3.49
C ASP A 139 17.77 -0.93 4.64
N HIS A 140 17.92 -0.18 5.75
CA HIS A 140 16.96 -0.21 6.87
C HIS A 140 15.58 0.28 6.43
N ILE A 141 15.54 1.43 5.73
CA ILE A 141 14.29 2.00 5.20
C ILE A 141 13.61 1.04 4.23
N ASN A 142 14.37 0.44 3.32
CA ASN A 142 13.84 -0.48 2.33
C ASN A 142 13.27 -1.73 2.99
N ALA A 143 13.99 -2.31 3.95
CA ALA A 143 13.53 -3.48 4.70
C ALA A 143 12.21 -3.19 5.43
N VAL A 144 12.14 -2.10 6.21
CA VAL A 144 10.93 -1.76 6.97
C VAL A 144 9.75 -1.41 6.05
N LEU A 145 9.99 -0.75 4.92
CA LEU A 145 8.95 -0.48 3.92
C LEU A 145 8.45 -1.77 3.27
N THR A 146 9.33 -2.71 2.94
CA THR A 146 8.94 -4.02 2.42
C THR A 146 8.01 -4.75 3.39
N HIS A 147 8.36 -4.80 4.69
CA HIS A 147 7.49 -5.38 5.71
C HIS A 147 6.16 -4.63 5.83
N THR A 148 6.19 -3.31 5.86
CA THR A 148 4.99 -2.47 6.02
C THR A 148 4.02 -2.63 4.84
N VAL A 149 4.53 -2.60 3.61
CA VAL A 149 3.72 -2.78 2.39
C VAL A 149 3.15 -4.20 2.33
N HIS A 150 3.93 -5.21 2.72
CA HIS A 150 3.46 -6.59 2.74
C HIS A 150 2.34 -6.78 3.78
N PHE A 151 2.52 -6.25 4.99
CA PHE A 151 1.50 -6.23 6.03
C PHE A 151 0.24 -5.51 5.56
N LEU A 152 0.36 -4.30 4.99
CA LEU A 152 -0.76 -3.52 4.48
C LEU A 152 -1.52 -4.27 3.36
N SER A 153 -0.80 -4.96 2.47
CA SER A 153 -1.39 -5.74 1.38
C SER A 153 -2.23 -6.91 1.92
N LEU A 154 -1.72 -7.64 2.91
CA LEU A 154 -2.45 -8.74 3.55
C LEU A 154 -3.63 -8.23 4.37
N LEU A 155 -3.45 -7.13 5.11
CA LEU A 155 -4.49 -6.51 5.92
C LEU A 155 -5.67 -6.07 5.04
N THR A 156 -5.39 -5.33 3.96
CA THR A 156 -6.43 -4.88 3.02
C THR A 156 -7.09 -6.02 2.25
N PHE A 157 -6.33 -7.08 1.92
CA PHE A 157 -6.87 -8.30 1.35
C PHE A 157 -7.86 -8.99 2.30
N TYR A 158 -7.49 -9.22 3.56
CA TYR A 158 -8.37 -9.84 4.55
C TYR A 158 -9.61 -9.00 4.83
N LEU A 159 -9.45 -7.68 4.92
CA LEU A 159 -10.55 -6.76 5.13
C LEU A 159 -11.41 -6.53 3.88
N GLY A 160 -10.97 -6.95 2.69
CA GLY A 160 -11.68 -6.73 1.43
C GLY A 160 -11.78 -5.23 1.09
N ILE A 161 -10.72 -4.46 1.34
CA ILE A 161 -10.68 -3.01 1.12
C ILE A 161 -9.80 -2.67 -0.06
N LYS A 162 -10.32 -1.83 -0.96
CA LYS A 162 -9.58 -1.31 -2.10
C LYS A 162 -8.94 0.03 -1.76
N LEU A 163 -7.62 0.10 -1.90
CA LEU A 163 -6.86 1.32 -1.65
C LEU A 163 -6.91 2.29 -2.85
N PRO A 164 -6.82 3.61 -2.60
CA PRO A 164 -6.66 4.63 -3.64
C PRO A 164 -5.40 4.42 -4.48
N PHE A 165 -4.26 4.13 -3.84
CA PHE A 165 -3.02 3.80 -4.52
C PHE A 165 -2.75 2.29 -4.48
N GLU A 166 -2.25 1.76 -5.59
CA GLU A 166 -1.92 0.34 -5.73
C GLU A 166 -0.42 0.16 -5.73
N VAL A 167 0.05 -0.83 -4.94
CA VAL A 167 1.46 -1.23 -4.91
C VAL A 167 1.70 -2.41 -5.85
N ILE A 168 2.72 -2.27 -6.69
CA ILE A 168 3.13 -3.23 -7.70
C ILE A 168 4.61 -3.54 -7.51
N TRP A 169 4.97 -4.81 -7.56
CA TRP A 169 6.33 -5.28 -7.33
C TRP A 169 7.03 -5.59 -8.66
N THR A 170 8.29 -5.19 -8.81
CA THR A 170 9.11 -5.61 -9.95
C THR A 170 9.26 -7.14 -9.93
N GLY A 171 9.00 -7.82 -11.04
CA GLY A 171 8.97 -9.29 -11.09
C GLY A 171 7.61 -9.91 -10.79
N GLY A 172 6.59 -9.10 -10.47
CA GLY A 172 5.18 -9.51 -10.49
C GLY A 172 4.72 -10.40 -9.34
N LYS A 173 5.56 -10.63 -8.32
CA LYS A 173 5.20 -11.38 -7.11
C LYS A 173 5.25 -10.47 -5.89
N LEU A 174 4.25 -10.58 -5.01
CA LEU A 174 4.19 -9.84 -3.76
C LEU A 174 5.43 -10.12 -2.92
N GLY A 175 6.10 -9.07 -2.44
CA GLY A 175 7.29 -9.17 -1.59
C GLY A 175 8.59 -9.53 -2.32
N VAL A 176 8.57 -9.70 -3.65
CA VAL A 176 9.77 -9.99 -4.45
C VAL A 176 10.08 -8.78 -5.32
N GLY A 177 11.28 -8.21 -5.15
CA GLY A 177 11.74 -7.06 -5.92
C GLY A 177 11.40 -5.71 -5.29
N GLN A 178 11.43 -4.65 -6.09
CA GLN A 178 11.18 -3.28 -5.66
C GLN A 178 9.70 -2.93 -5.74
N PRO A 179 9.11 -2.37 -4.66
CA PRO A 179 7.73 -1.89 -4.68
C PRO A 179 7.63 -0.54 -5.38
N TRP A 180 6.58 -0.38 -6.19
CA TRP A 180 6.17 0.84 -6.87
C TRP A 180 4.72 1.14 -6.54
N ILE A 181 4.38 2.40 -6.29
CA ILE A 181 3.03 2.82 -5.91
C ILE A 181 2.50 3.86 -6.89
N GLY A 182 1.21 3.79 -7.23
CA GLY A 182 0.57 4.76 -8.10
C GLY A 182 -0.96 4.70 -8.01
N ALA A 183 -1.64 5.76 -8.43
CA ALA A 183 -3.09 5.86 -8.28
C ALA A 183 -3.82 4.81 -9.12
N THR A 184 -4.85 4.18 -8.52
CA THR A 184 -5.81 3.35 -9.24
C THR A 184 -6.80 4.22 -10.02
N LYS A 185 -7.67 3.59 -10.83
CA LYS A 185 -8.78 4.29 -11.47
C LYS A 185 -9.82 4.65 -10.40
N GLY A 186 -10.01 5.94 -10.15
CA GLY A 186 -10.99 6.44 -9.19
C GLY A 186 -11.69 7.71 -9.64
N THR A 187 -12.55 8.21 -8.76
CA THR A 187 -13.23 9.50 -8.91
C THR A 187 -12.24 10.65 -8.67
N GLU A 188 -12.57 11.84 -9.15
CA GLU A 188 -11.71 13.03 -8.98
C GLU A 188 -11.74 13.61 -7.54
N THR A 189 -12.53 13.01 -6.65
CA THR A 189 -12.68 13.42 -5.25
C THR A 189 -11.36 13.25 -4.49
N GLY A 190 -10.87 14.32 -3.86
CA GLY A 190 -9.62 14.30 -3.08
C GLY A 190 -8.33 14.42 -3.90
N GLY A 191 -8.40 14.67 -5.22
CA GLY A 191 -7.25 15.08 -6.04
C GLY A 191 -6.11 14.07 -6.18
N TRP A 192 -6.31 12.82 -5.75
CA TRP A 192 -5.32 11.73 -5.79
C TRP A 192 -5.32 11.00 -7.15
N ALA A 193 -6.48 10.90 -7.82
CA ALA A 193 -6.61 10.12 -9.05
C ALA A 193 -5.75 10.64 -10.22
N ARG A 194 -5.32 11.91 -10.18
CA ARG A 194 -4.38 12.48 -11.17
C ARG A 194 -2.93 11.98 -11.01
N TRP A 195 -2.61 11.31 -9.91
CA TRP A 195 -1.27 10.81 -9.60
C TRP A 195 -1.08 9.36 -10.06
N TYR A 196 -1.39 9.11 -11.33
CA TYR A 196 -1.32 7.78 -11.96
C TYR A 196 0.13 7.34 -12.29
N ASN A 197 1.07 8.28 -12.30
CA ASN A 197 2.48 7.95 -12.47
C ASN A 197 2.96 7.12 -11.29
N LYS A 198 3.66 6.02 -11.59
CA LYS A 198 4.18 5.13 -10.56
C LYS A 198 5.48 5.69 -10.00
N HIS A 199 5.61 5.65 -8.69
CA HIS A 199 6.77 6.11 -7.95
C HIS A 199 7.37 4.95 -7.14
N PRO A 200 8.70 4.82 -7.04
CA PRO A 200 9.32 3.73 -6.30
C PRO A 200 9.26 3.98 -4.80
N LEU A 201 8.89 2.94 -4.06
CA LEU A 201 8.98 2.84 -2.59
C LEU A 201 10.32 2.21 -2.17
N HIS A 202 11.40 2.58 -2.86
CA HIS A 202 12.74 2.05 -2.62
C HIS A 202 13.78 3.16 -2.74
N LEU A 203 14.69 3.23 -1.78
CA LEU A 203 15.85 4.11 -1.79
C LEU A 203 17.03 3.35 -2.42
N SER A 204 17.55 3.85 -3.53
CA SER A 204 18.73 3.26 -4.15
C SER A 204 19.99 3.63 -3.36
N SER A 205 20.77 2.63 -2.97
CA SER A 205 22.06 2.79 -2.26
C SER A 205 23.19 3.19 -3.21
N ALA A 206 22.93 3.25 -4.52
CA ALA A 206 23.94 3.57 -5.53
C ALA A 206 24.41 5.03 -5.42
N PRO A 207 25.74 5.30 -5.39
CA PRO A 207 26.24 6.65 -5.51
C PRO A 207 25.77 7.25 -6.85
N PRO A 208 25.44 8.56 -6.89
CA PRO A 208 25.08 9.20 -8.15
C PRO A 208 26.22 8.96 -9.16
N PRO A 209 25.92 8.60 -10.42
CA PRO A 209 26.95 8.40 -11.42
C PRO A 209 27.81 9.65 -11.47
N SER A 210 29.11 9.50 -11.20
CA SER A 210 30.08 10.59 -11.32
C SER A 210 29.95 11.15 -12.73
N SER A 211 29.53 12.40 -12.83
CA SER A 211 29.47 13.13 -14.10
C SER A 211 30.82 12.95 -14.80
N PRO A 212 30.85 12.50 -16.07
CA PRO A 212 32.10 12.40 -16.80
C PRO A 212 32.75 13.81 -16.85
N PRO A 213 34.08 13.90 -16.70
CA PRO A 213 34.78 15.18 -16.81
C PRO A 213 34.52 15.79 -18.19
N PRO A 214 34.46 17.13 -18.31
CA PRO A 214 34.18 17.81 -19.56
C PRO A 214 35.25 17.46 -20.59
N SER A 215 34.93 16.56 -21.52
CA SER A 215 35.79 16.21 -22.63
C SER A 215 35.76 17.32 -23.68
N ILE A 216 36.97 17.80 -23.97
CA ILE A 216 37.39 18.79 -24.97
C ILE A 216 36.66 18.59 -26.32
N PRO A 217 36.24 19.68 -27.01
CA PRO A 217 35.54 19.58 -28.29
C PRO A 217 36.50 19.13 -29.40
N SER A 218 36.12 18.08 -30.13
CA SER A 218 36.73 17.72 -31.42
C SER A 218 35.67 17.73 -32.53
N PRO A 219 36.02 18.10 -33.77
CA PRO A 219 35.05 18.58 -34.74
C PRO A 219 34.47 17.48 -35.65
N SER A 220 33.16 17.66 -35.92
CA SER A 220 32.39 17.28 -37.10
C SER A 220 32.53 15.86 -37.69
N ARG A 221 31.53 15.01 -37.40
CA ARG A 221 31.05 13.98 -38.34
C ARG A 221 29.59 14.24 -38.72
N VAL A 222 29.38 14.23 -40.04
CA VAL A 222 28.15 14.49 -40.78
C VAL A 222 27.09 13.44 -40.45
N SER A 223 25.93 13.90 -39.99
CA SER A 223 24.72 13.09 -39.74
C SER A 223 23.74 13.20 -40.91
N TYR A 224 23.36 12.05 -41.48
CA TYR A 224 22.24 11.91 -42.42
C TYR A 224 20.88 12.01 -41.68
N PRO A 225 19.81 12.45 -42.35
CA PRO A 225 18.48 12.54 -41.73
C PRO A 225 17.81 11.15 -41.72
N ALA A 226 17.31 10.73 -40.57
CA ALA A 226 16.40 9.59 -40.44
C ALA A 226 14.96 10.12 -40.38
N ASP A 227 14.14 9.62 -41.29
CA ASP A 227 12.75 9.98 -41.48
C ASP A 227 11.89 9.72 -40.24
N ALA A 228 11.07 10.70 -39.93
CA ALA A 228 9.96 10.60 -39.01
C ALA A 228 8.77 9.89 -39.70
N SER A 229 8.28 8.83 -39.08
CA SER A 229 6.90 8.36 -39.29
C SER A 229 6.32 7.96 -37.94
N SER A 230 5.54 8.88 -37.39
CA SER A 230 4.55 8.59 -36.35
C SER A 230 3.40 7.76 -36.95
N SER A 231 2.89 6.76 -36.24
CA SER A 231 1.46 6.68 -35.86
C SER A 231 1.06 5.28 -35.37
N MET A 232 0.69 5.24 -34.08
CA MET A 232 -0.47 4.56 -33.50
C MET A 232 -0.63 3.04 -33.66
N ALA A 233 -0.25 2.29 -32.61
CA ALA A 233 -1.08 1.18 -32.11
C ALA A 233 -0.77 0.88 -30.63
N ALA A 234 -1.82 0.96 -29.81
CA ALA A 234 -1.81 0.65 -28.39
C ALA A 234 -1.34 -0.79 -28.10
N SER A 235 -0.36 -0.92 -27.22
CA SER A 235 -0.15 -2.14 -26.45
C SER A 235 0.28 -1.75 -25.03
N VAL A 236 -0.62 -2.03 -24.09
CA VAL A 236 -0.38 -2.01 -22.65
C VAL A 236 0.59 -3.16 -22.34
N LEU A 237 1.87 -2.95 -22.61
CA LEU A 237 2.93 -3.67 -21.92
C LEU A 237 3.24 -2.83 -20.69
N ALA A 238 3.08 -3.44 -19.51
CA ALA A 238 3.67 -2.93 -18.28
C ALA A 238 5.15 -2.67 -18.57
N SER A 239 5.48 -1.41 -18.83
CA SER A 239 6.85 -0.99 -19.04
C SER A 239 7.52 -1.15 -17.69
N ASP A 240 8.57 -1.98 -17.63
CA ASP A 240 9.42 -2.03 -16.46
C ASP A 240 9.87 -0.59 -16.14
N PRO A 241 9.68 -0.13 -14.90
CA PRO A 241 9.92 1.26 -14.57
C PRO A 241 11.44 1.55 -14.52
N PRO A 242 11.86 2.80 -14.79
CA PRO A 242 13.27 3.15 -14.96
C PRO A 242 14.12 2.95 -13.68
N ASP A 243 15.33 2.42 -13.85
CA ASP A 243 16.27 1.98 -12.78
C ASP A 243 16.76 3.08 -11.82
N SER A 244 16.50 4.37 -12.10
CA SER A 244 16.94 5.47 -11.23
C SER A 244 15.93 6.62 -11.23
N ALA A 245 15.05 6.64 -10.23
CA ALA A 245 14.14 7.77 -10.02
C ALA A 245 14.75 8.80 -9.04
N PRO A 246 14.49 10.10 -9.22
CA PRO A 246 14.96 11.15 -8.31
C PRO A 246 14.36 10.99 -6.90
N GLN A 247 15.04 11.48 -5.85
CA GLN A 247 14.57 11.39 -4.45
C GLN A 247 13.18 12.01 -4.22
N SER A 248 12.78 13.01 -5.02
CA SER A 248 11.43 13.57 -5.01
C SER A 248 10.35 12.54 -5.34
N SER A 249 10.70 11.53 -6.13
CA SER A 249 9.84 10.39 -6.46
C SER A 249 9.56 9.54 -5.22
N PHE A 250 10.57 9.29 -4.38
CA PHE A 250 10.41 8.52 -3.15
C PHE A 250 9.51 9.23 -2.12
N THR A 251 9.71 10.54 -1.88
CA THR A 251 8.82 11.29 -0.96
C THR A 251 7.37 11.27 -1.43
N THR A 252 7.14 11.35 -2.74
CA THR A 252 5.81 11.23 -3.33
C THR A 252 5.21 9.85 -3.10
N ALA A 253 5.98 8.79 -3.38
CA ALA A 253 5.60 7.41 -3.11
C ALA A 253 5.25 7.17 -1.63
N LEU A 254 6.07 7.71 -0.72
CA LEU A 254 5.79 7.62 0.72
C LEU A 254 4.49 8.32 1.07
N ALA A 255 4.24 9.52 0.57
CA ALA A 255 2.98 10.23 0.80
C ALA A 255 1.77 9.43 0.29
N MET A 256 1.88 8.71 -0.82
CA MET A 256 0.85 7.79 -1.31
C MET A 256 0.57 6.66 -0.32
N LEU A 257 1.62 6.05 0.25
CA LEU A 257 1.50 5.03 1.27
C LEU A 257 0.83 5.57 2.56
N LEU A 258 1.21 6.78 3.00
CA LEU A 258 0.58 7.43 4.17
C LEU A 258 -0.92 7.69 3.93
N TYR A 259 -1.27 8.08 2.70
CA TYR A 259 -2.65 8.32 2.30
C TYR A 259 -3.48 7.04 2.34
N ASP A 260 -2.94 5.94 1.80
CA ASP A 260 -3.59 4.62 1.84
C ASP A 260 -3.83 4.14 3.26
N VAL A 261 -2.86 4.31 4.16
CA VAL A 261 -2.98 3.94 5.58
C VAL A 261 -4.06 4.77 6.27
N SER A 262 -4.09 6.08 6.00
CA SER A 262 -5.12 6.99 6.55
C SER A 262 -6.51 6.66 6.01
N TYR A 263 -6.60 6.30 4.72
CA TYR A 263 -7.85 5.86 4.10
C TYR A 263 -8.33 4.53 4.69
N LEU A 264 -7.43 3.56 4.87
CA LEU A 264 -7.73 2.30 5.53
C LEU A 264 -8.28 2.54 6.94
N ALA A 265 -7.61 3.39 7.73
CA ALA A 265 -8.08 3.77 9.06
C ALA A 265 -9.49 4.35 9.02
N TYR A 266 -9.75 5.31 8.13
CA TYR A 266 -11.07 5.89 7.93
C TYR A 266 -12.14 4.83 7.61
N THR A 267 -11.84 3.88 6.72
CA THR A 267 -12.78 2.81 6.39
C THR A 267 -13.08 1.90 7.57
N GLN A 268 -12.17 1.77 8.54
CA GLN A 268 -12.36 0.99 9.77
C GLN A 268 -12.80 1.85 10.96
N SER A 269 -13.35 3.03 10.70
CA SER A 269 -13.87 3.98 11.71
C SER A 269 -12.80 4.51 12.67
N VAL A 270 -11.54 4.52 12.25
CA VAL A 270 -10.42 5.15 12.98
C VAL A 270 -10.13 6.49 12.32
N ASP A 271 -10.17 7.57 13.11
CA ASP A 271 -9.85 8.92 12.63
C ASP A 271 -8.35 9.19 12.76
N VAL A 272 -7.72 9.62 11.66
CA VAL A 272 -6.29 9.94 11.59
C VAL A 272 -6.14 11.38 11.12
N PRO A 273 -5.79 12.32 12.02
CA PRO A 273 -5.58 13.71 11.62
C PRO A 273 -4.31 13.83 10.75
N LEU A 274 -4.27 14.85 9.89
CA LEU A 274 -3.14 15.13 9.00
C LEU A 274 -1.78 15.19 9.74
N SER A 275 -1.77 15.68 10.98
CA SER A 275 -0.56 15.78 11.82
C SER A 275 0.00 14.43 12.29
N GLN A 276 -0.82 13.37 12.30
CA GLN A 276 -0.46 12.00 12.70
C GLN A 276 -0.42 11.03 11.52
N ALA A 277 -0.68 11.50 10.30
CA ALA A 277 -0.65 10.65 9.10
C ALA A 277 0.72 10.01 8.85
N GLY A 278 1.80 10.59 9.39
CA GLY A 278 3.16 10.03 9.33
C GLY A 278 3.44 8.86 10.28
N ASP A 279 2.59 8.64 11.29
CA ASP A 279 2.78 7.61 12.34
C ASP A 279 2.21 6.25 11.87
N VAL A 280 2.72 5.75 10.74
CA VAL A 280 2.15 4.63 9.97
C VAL A 280 1.87 3.39 10.80
N LEU A 281 2.85 2.89 11.55
CA LEU A 281 2.71 1.64 12.31
C LEU A 281 1.71 1.79 13.47
N SER A 282 1.71 2.95 14.14
CA SER A 282 0.70 3.28 15.14
C SER A 282 -0.70 3.30 14.54
N ASN A 283 -0.85 3.93 13.37
CA ASN A 283 -2.13 4.00 12.67
C ASN A 283 -2.63 2.61 12.26
N LEU A 284 -1.75 1.77 11.71
CA LEU A 284 -2.06 0.39 11.36
C LEU A 284 -2.45 -0.45 12.58
N TRP A 285 -1.75 -0.28 13.70
CA TRP A 285 -2.12 -0.93 14.95
C TRP A 285 -3.52 -0.52 15.42
N MET A 286 -3.82 0.79 15.43
CA MET A 286 -5.16 1.29 15.78
C MET A 286 -6.25 0.69 14.89
N VAL A 287 -5.99 0.49 13.60
CA VAL A 287 -6.90 -0.23 12.71
C VAL A 287 -7.12 -1.66 13.19
N CYS A 288 -6.05 -2.40 13.45
CA CYS A 288 -6.11 -3.81 13.87
C CYS A 288 -6.81 -4.01 15.22
N CYS A 289 -6.84 -2.98 16.08
CA CYS A 289 -7.56 -2.98 17.36
C CYS A 289 -8.95 -2.33 17.30
N SER A 290 -9.43 -1.91 16.13
CA SER A 290 -10.75 -1.28 15.98
C SER A 290 -11.87 -2.25 16.37
N THR A 291 -12.84 -1.77 17.15
CA THR A 291 -14.06 -2.55 17.50
C THR A 291 -14.94 -2.82 16.28
N GLU A 292 -14.78 -2.03 15.23
CA GLU A 292 -15.54 -2.14 13.97
C GLU A 292 -14.74 -2.85 12.87
N LEU A 293 -13.62 -3.48 13.21
CA LEU A 293 -12.73 -4.16 12.26
C LEU A 293 -13.49 -5.20 11.42
N GLY A 294 -13.30 -5.12 10.10
CA GLY A 294 -13.83 -6.09 9.14
C GLY A 294 -15.32 -5.93 8.81
N ARG A 295 -16.05 -5.06 9.53
CA ARG A 295 -17.48 -4.78 9.27
C ARG A 295 -17.69 -4.00 7.98
N LYS A 296 -16.78 -3.09 7.67
CA LYS A 296 -16.77 -2.27 6.45
C LYS A 296 -15.79 -2.86 5.44
N SER A 297 -16.30 -3.32 4.31
CA SER A 297 -15.55 -4.04 3.26
C SER A 297 -16.18 -3.78 1.88
N HIS A 298 -15.38 -3.50 0.86
CA HIS A 298 -15.87 -3.25 -0.50
C HIS A 298 -16.45 -4.51 -1.16
N GLU A 299 -16.12 -5.70 -0.65
CA GLU A 299 -16.63 -6.97 -1.19
C GLU A 299 -17.96 -7.41 -0.58
N THR A 300 -18.23 -7.01 0.66
CA THR A 300 -19.40 -7.49 1.43
C THR A 300 -20.39 -6.38 1.75
N TYR A 301 -19.99 -5.11 1.61
CA TYR A 301 -20.83 -3.96 1.90
C TYR A 301 -21.08 -3.17 0.60
N PRO A 302 -22.26 -3.28 -0.04
CA PRO A 302 -22.57 -2.63 -1.32
C PRO A 302 -22.57 -1.09 -1.27
N HIS A 303 -22.30 -0.48 -0.11
CA HIS A 303 -22.31 0.96 0.13
C HIS A 303 -20.93 1.59 0.37
N LEU A 304 -19.84 0.82 0.43
CA LEU A 304 -18.53 1.47 0.33
C LEU A 304 -18.35 1.92 -1.11
N SER A 305 -18.50 3.23 -1.31
CA SER A 305 -18.20 3.88 -2.57
C SER A 305 -16.79 3.51 -3.05
N PRO A 306 -16.48 3.66 -4.36
CA PRO A 306 -15.12 3.59 -4.85
C PRO A 306 -14.15 4.38 -3.95
N PRO A 307 -12.85 4.01 -3.90
CA PRO A 307 -11.90 4.59 -2.96
C PRO A 307 -11.99 6.12 -2.91
N THR A 308 -11.97 6.67 -1.69
CA THR A 308 -12.20 8.09 -1.30
C THR A 308 -13.60 8.68 -1.58
N PRO A 309 -14.60 8.35 -0.76
CA PRO A 309 -15.85 9.11 -0.79
C PRO A 309 -15.57 10.59 -0.44
N PRO A 310 -16.45 11.55 -0.84
CA PRO A 310 -16.32 12.96 -0.47
C PRO A 310 -16.23 13.22 1.05
N SER A 311 -16.65 12.24 1.86
CA SER A 311 -16.58 12.28 3.32
C SER A 311 -15.21 11.92 3.90
N PHE A 312 -14.25 11.48 3.10
CA PHE A 312 -12.88 11.27 3.54
C PHE A 312 -12.16 12.64 3.62
N PRO A 313 -11.76 13.10 4.82
CA PRO A 313 -11.36 14.50 5.02
C PRO A 313 -9.96 14.83 4.52
N LEU A 314 -9.14 13.82 4.24
CA LEU A 314 -7.73 14.01 3.89
C LEU A 314 -7.56 14.31 2.40
N ASP A 315 -6.99 15.48 2.10
CA ASP A 315 -6.58 15.85 0.74
C ASP A 315 -5.13 15.39 0.47
N PHE A 316 -4.90 14.74 -0.67
CA PHE A 316 -3.59 14.20 -1.00
C PHE A 316 -2.54 15.29 -1.21
N ALA A 317 -2.90 16.43 -1.79
CA ALA A 317 -1.94 17.51 -2.03
C ALA A 317 -1.48 18.14 -0.71
N GLN A 318 -2.38 18.30 0.25
CA GLN A 318 -2.04 18.74 1.61
C GLN A 318 -1.09 17.76 2.31
N LEU A 319 -1.37 16.45 2.22
CA LEU A 319 -0.50 15.43 2.79
C LEU A 319 0.88 15.40 2.14
N LEU A 320 0.95 15.49 0.81
CA LEU A 320 2.21 15.55 0.08
C LEU A 320 3.03 16.77 0.50
N GLN A 321 2.39 17.93 0.63
CA GLN A 321 3.05 19.15 1.12
C GLN A 321 3.56 18.97 2.56
N ALA A 322 2.75 18.42 3.46
CA ALA A 322 3.16 18.15 4.85
C ALA A 322 4.33 17.16 4.95
N THR A 323 4.38 16.18 4.04
CA THR A 323 5.45 15.17 3.97
C THR A 323 6.74 15.75 3.37
N ALA A 324 6.63 16.70 2.44
CA ALA A 324 7.76 17.34 1.78
C ALA A 324 8.39 18.47 2.62
N VAL A 325 7.62 19.13 3.48
CA VAL A 325 8.13 20.14 4.41
C VAL A 325 8.95 19.42 5.47
N HIS A 326 10.28 19.42 5.30
CA HIS A 326 11.21 18.99 6.32
C HIS A 326 10.90 19.70 7.64
N PRO A 327 10.38 19.01 8.68
CA PRO A 327 10.32 19.60 10.00
C PRO A 327 11.73 19.48 10.57
N SER A 328 12.64 20.35 10.12
CA SER A 328 13.89 20.55 10.83
C SER A 328 13.52 21.06 12.23
N SER A 329 13.65 20.18 13.22
CA SER A 329 13.43 20.41 14.64
C SER A 329 11.97 20.67 15.06
N LYS A 330 11.33 19.66 15.65
CA LYS A 330 10.44 19.96 16.78
C LYS A 330 11.33 20.50 17.89
N ALA A 331 11.37 21.82 18.02
CA ALA A 331 11.75 22.50 19.24
C ALA A 331 10.91 21.87 20.37
N ARG A 332 11.60 21.14 21.24
CA ARG A 332 11.06 20.57 22.47
C ARG A 332 10.31 21.69 23.19
N THR A 333 8.99 21.60 23.25
CA THR A 333 8.15 22.46 24.09
C THR A 333 8.62 22.24 25.53
N ARG A 334 9.54 23.09 25.99
CA ARG A 334 9.91 23.20 27.39
C ARG A 334 8.63 23.62 28.11
N ARG A 335 8.06 22.69 28.87
CA ARG A 335 7.15 23.02 29.97
C ARG A 335 7.75 24.21 30.73
N PRO A 336 7.00 25.30 30.99
CA PRO A 336 7.49 26.36 31.85
C PRO A 336 7.63 25.76 33.25
N SER A 337 8.86 25.58 33.71
CA SER A 337 9.13 25.31 35.11
C SER A 337 8.75 26.56 35.89
N GLY A 338 7.57 26.53 36.52
CA GLY A 338 7.14 27.55 37.45
C GLY A 338 8.20 27.68 38.55
N LYS A 339 8.81 28.86 38.63
CA LYS A 339 9.54 29.31 39.80
C LYS A 339 8.50 29.59 40.89
N SER A 340 8.41 28.75 41.91
CA SER A 340 7.90 29.17 43.21
C SER A 340 9.03 29.10 44.24
N SER A 341 9.45 30.30 44.62
CA SER A 341 10.03 30.69 45.90
C SER A 341 10.29 29.60 46.94
N SER A 342 11.58 29.42 47.24
CA SER A 342 12.02 29.06 48.59
C SER A 342 11.61 30.14 49.59
N ALA A 343 10.84 29.79 50.62
CA ALA A 343 10.94 30.29 52.01
C ALA A 343 9.62 30.14 52.78
N LEU A 344 9.42 29.02 53.49
CA LEU A 344 8.82 28.93 54.83
C LEU A 344 8.79 27.44 55.22
N LYS A 345 9.75 26.95 56.01
CA LYS A 345 9.69 26.90 57.48
C LYS A 345 8.59 25.96 58.00
N LYS A 346 9.03 24.72 58.28
CA LYS A 346 8.88 24.00 59.55
C LYS A 346 7.51 23.38 59.85
N ARG A 347 7.59 22.11 60.25
CA ARG A 347 6.69 21.34 61.15
C ARG A 347 5.64 20.47 60.45
N ILE A 348 5.92 19.16 60.43
CA ILE A 348 5.13 18.07 61.03
C ILE A 348 5.70 16.78 60.43
N GLU A 349 6.64 16.15 61.14
CA GLU A 349 6.68 14.69 61.27
C GLU A 349 5.32 14.29 61.85
N GLU A 350 4.62 13.34 61.23
CA GLU A 350 4.33 12.02 61.82
C GLU A 350 3.32 11.26 60.92
N THR A 351 3.59 9.96 60.75
CA THR A 351 2.60 8.88 60.56
C THR A 351 2.04 8.58 59.16
N VAL A 352 2.39 7.41 58.62
CA VAL A 352 1.50 6.22 58.42
C VAL A 352 1.97 5.38 57.22
N LYS A 353 2.53 4.21 57.57
CA LYS A 353 2.44 2.86 56.96
C LYS A 353 2.56 2.68 55.45
N GLU A 354 3.67 2.03 55.10
CA GLU A 354 3.81 1.06 54.02
C GLU A 354 2.95 -0.18 54.33
N GLU A 355 2.08 -0.57 53.40
CA GLU A 355 1.52 -1.92 53.29
C GLU A 355 2.26 -2.60 52.13
N GLU A 356 3.25 -3.42 52.45
CA GLU A 356 3.81 -4.41 51.53
C GLU A 356 3.03 -5.72 51.73
N ASP A 357 2.10 -6.00 50.81
CA ASP A 357 1.44 -7.30 50.69
C ASP A 357 2.45 -8.35 50.25
N GLY A 358 2.87 -9.16 51.22
CA GLY A 358 3.65 -10.37 51.04
C GLY A 358 2.85 -11.43 50.28
N TRP A 359 3.45 -11.95 49.23
CA TRP A 359 2.98 -13.14 48.53
C TRP A 359 3.45 -14.38 49.28
N ASP A 360 2.50 -15.07 49.90
CA ASP A 360 2.67 -16.33 50.61
C ASP A 360 2.88 -17.47 49.58
N LEU A 361 4.01 -18.16 49.68
CA LEU A 361 4.33 -19.36 48.88
C LEU A 361 3.82 -20.57 49.65
N VAL A 362 2.86 -21.28 49.06
CA VAL A 362 2.37 -22.56 49.60
C VAL A 362 3.33 -23.66 49.16
N ASP A 363 4.05 -24.24 50.12
CA ASP A 363 4.81 -25.47 49.92
C ASP A 363 3.84 -26.67 49.90
N ASP A 364 3.79 -27.38 48.77
CA ASP A 364 3.10 -28.66 48.61
C ASP A 364 3.98 -29.79 49.17
N ASP A 365 3.70 -30.23 50.40
CA ASP A 365 4.18 -31.50 50.94
C ASP A 365 3.35 -32.65 50.34
N VAL A 366 3.95 -33.40 49.42
CA VAL A 366 3.43 -34.69 48.94
C VAL A 366 4.13 -35.81 49.71
N GLU A 367 3.45 -36.35 50.72
CA GLU A 367 3.80 -37.64 51.35
C GLU A 367 3.55 -38.79 50.37
N PHE A 368 4.56 -39.62 50.15
CA PHE A 368 4.43 -40.95 49.55
C PHE A 368 4.42 -41.98 50.68
N GLU A 369 3.33 -42.73 50.80
CA GLU A 369 3.28 -44.06 51.43
C GLU A 369 3.62 -45.17 50.41
#